data_AF-A0A087BLC7-F1
#
_entry.id   AF-A0A087BLC7-F1
#
_cell.length_a   1.000
_cell.length_b   1.000
_cell.length_c   1.000
_cell.angle_alpha   90.00
_cell.angle_beta   90.00
_cell.angle_gamma   90.00
#
_symmetry.space_group_name_H-M   'P 1'
#
loop_
_entity.id
_entity.type
_entity.pdbx_description
1 polymer ?
#
loop_
_entity_poly.entity_id
_entity_poly.type
_entity_poly.pdbx_seq_one_letter_code
_entity_poly.pdbx_strand_id
1 'polypeptide(L)'
;MLDDGSVILSSRETSTAIKLDDLESNPTIDYMIGEESFWKGSDYASYLLTKIGDSSGTGGQHSVTYEKDSGLPDGQYYLYMFDNNYGKSNTRPDYDWTANVKGIQTSFATGTHSRYYKYLVDENARTYKLVKSFNVPYSSIVSSVQELGNGTVLVDSGTKGLFGVYSDDGTPISQWTMGLMKNIIYRVYQYDFSGFYFA
;
A
#
# COMPACT_ATOMS: atom_id res chain seq x y z
N MET A 1 15.54 0.99 3.43
CA MET A 1 16.21 2.31 3.46
C MET A 1 16.48 2.70 2.03
N LEU A 2 16.17 3.93 1.69
CA LEU A 2 16.45 4.51 0.39
C LEU A 2 17.90 4.99 0.35
N ASP A 3 18.41 5.31 -0.84
CA ASP A 3 19.82 5.68 -1.03
C ASP A 3 20.21 6.97 -0.27
N ASP A 4 19.22 7.82 0.05
CA ASP A 4 19.37 9.06 0.82
C ASP A 4 19.29 8.85 2.34
N GLY A 5 19.18 7.61 2.81
CA GLY A 5 19.04 7.28 4.24
C GLY A 5 17.60 7.36 4.78
N SER A 6 16.63 7.74 3.96
CA SER A 6 15.23 7.80 4.35
C SER A 6 14.55 6.42 4.31
N VAL A 7 13.36 6.32 4.92
CA VAL A 7 12.50 5.13 4.82
C VAL A 7 11.04 5.52 4.60
N ILE A 8 10.30 4.64 3.93
CA ILE A 8 8.85 4.76 3.80
C ILE A 8 8.21 3.60 4.58
N LEU A 9 7.36 3.95 5.54
CA LEU A 9 6.69 3.03 6.45
C LEU A 9 5.19 2.98 6.17
N SER A 10 4.59 1.81 6.36
CA SER A 10 3.15 1.61 6.23
C SER A 10 2.49 1.49 7.60
N SER A 11 1.76 2.51 8.02
CA SER A 11 1.00 2.51 9.28
C SER A 11 -0.43 2.00 9.05
N ARG A 12 -0.65 0.72 9.34
CA ARG A 12 -1.94 0.04 9.14
C ARG A 12 -3.11 0.74 9.85
N GLU A 13 -2.97 1.07 11.14
CA GLU A 13 -4.10 1.61 11.91
C GLU A 13 -4.55 3.00 11.48
N THR A 14 -3.63 3.80 10.95
CA THR A 14 -3.91 5.16 10.47
C THR A 14 -4.13 5.20 8.95
N SER A 15 -4.04 4.05 8.31
CA SER A 15 -3.98 3.88 6.86
C SER A 15 -3.04 4.87 6.16
N THR A 16 -1.85 5.11 6.73
CA THR A 16 -0.95 6.17 6.27
C THR A 16 0.43 5.62 5.89
N ALA A 17 0.93 5.99 4.70
CA ALA A 17 2.33 5.83 4.35
C ALA A 17 3.12 7.05 4.88
N ILE A 18 4.23 6.82 5.55
CA ILE A 18 5.02 7.86 6.25
C ILE A 18 6.45 7.76 5.76
N LYS A 19 7.00 8.84 5.17
CA LYS A 19 8.42 8.94 4.91
C LYS A 19 9.12 9.59 6.10
N LEU A 20 10.18 8.94 6.57
CA LEU A 20 11.06 9.45 7.60
C LEU A 20 12.45 9.66 7.03
N ASP A 21 13.04 10.83 7.29
CA ASP A 21 14.43 11.13 6.99
C ASP A 21 15.32 10.72 8.17
N ASP A 22 16.63 10.60 7.91
CA ASP A 22 17.66 10.45 8.94
C ASP A 22 17.39 9.33 9.98
N LEU A 23 16.84 8.18 9.51
CA LEU A 23 16.33 7.11 10.38
C LEU A 23 17.35 6.64 11.44
N GLU A 24 18.63 6.55 11.06
CA GLU A 24 19.70 6.05 11.92
C GLU A 24 20.23 7.10 12.93
N SER A 25 19.75 8.34 12.86
CA SER A 25 20.21 9.43 13.74
C SER A 25 19.05 10.16 14.41
N ASN A 26 18.60 11.29 13.88
CA ASN A 26 17.49 12.09 14.40
C ASN A 26 16.30 12.01 13.44
N PRO A 27 15.46 10.97 13.53
CA PRO A 27 14.39 10.75 12.57
C PRO A 27 13.38 11.89 12.59
N THR A 28 13.09 12.43 11.40
CA THR A 28 12.06 13.46 11.19
C THR A 28 11.06 12.98 10.14
N ILE A 29 9.82 13.45 10.24
CA ILE A 29 8.81 13.18 9.21
C ILE A 29 9.06 14.13 8.04
N ASP A 30 9.27 13.59 6.84
CA ASP A 30 9.28 14.39 5.61
C ASP A 30 7.84 14.60 5.13
N TYR A 31 7.13 13.49 4.88
CA TYR A 31 5.74 13.55 4.45
C TYR A 31 4.90 12.36 4.89
N MET A 32 3.59 12.54 4.78
CA MET A 32 2.57 11.51 5.00
C MET A 32 1.61 11.43 3.81
N ILE A 33 1.19 10.23 3.44
CA ILE A 33 0.12 9.97 2.48
C ILE A 33 -0.97 9.17 3.20
N GLY A 34 -2.12 9.80 3.45
CA GLY A 34 -3.24 9.22 4.17
C GLY A 34 -4.47 10.13 4.13
N GLU A 35 -5.52 9.74 4.84
CA GLU A 35 -6.77 10.50 4.88
C GLU A 35 -6.64 11.80 5.69
N GLU A 36 -6.90 12.94 5.06
CA GLU A 36 -6.82 14.26 5.71
C GLU A 36 -7.74 14.36 6.92
N SER A 37 -8.97 13.86 6.79
CA SER A 37 -9.95 13.87 7.90
C SER A 37 -9.52 13.01 9.08
N PHE A 38 -8.69 11.98 8.87
CA PHE A 38 -8.08 11.24 9.96
C PHE A 38 -7.14 12.17 10.73
N TRP A 39 -6.22 12.86 10.07
CA TRP A 39 -5.20 13.69 10.75
C TRP A 39 -5.66 15.09 11.14
N LYS A 40 -6.87 15.50 10.75
CA LYS A 40 -7.44 16.83 11.04
C LYS A 40 -7.29 17.22 12.51
N GLY A 41 -6.72 18.41 12.73
CA GLY A 41 -6.52 19.00 14.06
C GLY A 41 -5.33 18.43 14.84
N SER A 42 -4.55 17.51 14.27
CA SER A 42 -3.27 17.08 14.83
C SER A 42 -2.11 17.88 14.25
N ASP A 43 -1.00 17.94 14.99
CA ASP A 43 0.26 18.54 14.51
C ASP A 43 0.85 17.80 13.30
N TYR A 44 0.38 16.58 13.02
CA TYR A 44 0.83 15.77 11.90
C TYR A 44 0.13 16.11 10.58
N ALA A 45 -0.97 16.86 10.61
CA ALA A 45 -1.73 17.22 9.40
C ALA A 45 -0.88 18.03 8.41
N SER A 46 0.11 18.79 8.88
CA SER A 46 1.01 19.60 8.05
C SER A 46 1.95 18.77 7.18
N TYR A 47 2.21 17.51 7.53
CA TYR A 47 3.07 16.62 6.74
C TYR A 47 2.32 15.92 5.60
N LEU A 48 0.99 16.02 5.55
CA LEU A 48 0.21 15.36 4.50
C LEU A 48 0.52 15.96 3.13
N LEU A 49 0.79 15.08 2.16
CA LEU A 49 0.83 15.45 0.76
C LEU A 49 -0.59 15.73 0.24
N THR A 50 -0.70 16.65 -0.71
CA THR A 50 -1.97 16.96 -1.36
C THR A 50 -2.32 15.85 -2.36
N LYS A 51 -3.50 15.25 -2.20
CA LYS A 51 -4.03 14.28 -3.17
C LYS A 51 -4.49 14.98 -4.44
N ILE A 52 -4.07 14.47 -5.59
CA ILE A 52 -4.59 14.89 -6.90
C ILE A 52 -5.67 13.91 -7.36
N GLY A 53 -6.88 14.43 -7.55
CA GLY A 53 -8.05 13.71 -8.06
C GLY A 53 -8.93 13.08 -6.98
N ASP A 54 -10.07 12.54 -7.40
CA ASP A 54 -11.18 12.15 -6.51
C ASP A 54 -11.23 10.63 -6.23
N SER A 55 -10.10 9.94 -6.38
CA SER A 55 -10.05 8.50 -6.06
C SER A 55 -10.37 8.26 -4.59
N SER A 56 -10.81 7.05 -4.23
CA SER A 56 -11.01 6.74 -2.82
C SER A 56 -9.69 6.69 -2.05
N GLY A 57 -9.79 6.84 -0.74
CA GLY A 57 -8.73 6.59 0.20
C GLY A 57 -8.34 5.12 0.31
N THR A 58 -7.32 4.85 1.13
CA THR A 58 -6.96 3.48 1.52
C THR A 58 -7.51 3.15 2.91
N GLY A 59 -7.55 1.86 3.24
CA GLY A 59 -7.79 1.40 4.60
C GLY A 59 -6.91 0.20 4.94
N GLY A 60 -5.99 0.38 5.88
CA GLY A 60 -5.23 -0.72 6.48
C GLY A 60 -4.18 -1.32 5.55
N GLN A 61 -3.59 -0.53 4.65
CA GLN A 61 -2.69 -0.97 3.61
C GLN A 61 -1.42 -1.69 4.10
N HIS A 62 -0.90 -2.56 3.24
CA HIS A 62 0.32 -3.34 3.45
C HIS A 62 1.24 -3.28 2.23
N SER A 63 2.49 -3.72 2.42
CA SER A 63 3.49 -3.88 1.35
C SER A 63 3.75 -2.62 0.51
N VAL A 64 3.77 -1.44 1.16
CA VAL A 64 4.23 -0.22 0.51
C VAL A 64 5.63 -0.44 -0.02
N THR A 65 5.80 -0.28 -1.32
CA THR A 65 7.06 -0.49 -2.03
C THR A 65 7.37 0.74 -2.87
N TYR A 66 8.60 1.21 -2.73
CA TYR A 66 9.16 2.32 -3.48
C TYR A 66 9.75 1.82 -4.80
N GLU A 67 9.49 2.54 -5.89
CA GLU A 67 9.92 2.19 -7.23
C GLU A 67 10.42 3.45 -7.97
N LYS A 68 11.71 3.45 -8.32
CA LYS A 68 12.32 4.46 -9.19
C LYS A 68 11.97 4.19 -10.64
N ASP A 69 11.73 5.25 -11.39
CA ASP A 69 11.59 5.20 -12.84
C ASP A 69 12.46 6.30 -13.45
N SER A 70 13.40 5.92 -14.33
CA SER A 70 14.34 6.85 -14.97
C SER A 70 13.68 7.83 -15.94
N GLY A 71 12.41 7.60 -16.32
CA GLY A 71 11.61 8.52 -17.11
C GLY A 71 10.93 9.61 -16.30
N LEU A 72 10.95 9.53 -14.96
CA LEU A 72 10.40 10.55 -14.07
C LEU A 72 11.45 11.63 -13.74
N PRO A 73 11.03 12.89 -13.53
CA PRO A 73 11.88 13.93 -12.98
C PRO A 73 12.39 13.60 -11.58
N ASP A 74 13.52 14.19 -11.19
CA ASP A 74 14.03 14.12 -9.82
C ASP A 74 12.96 14.57 -8.80
N GLY A 75 12.82 13.82 -7.71
CA GLY A 75 11.77 14.02 -6.70
C GLY A 75 10.41 13.37 -7.04
N GLN A 76 10.31 12.67 -8.17
CA GLN A 76 9.16 11.83 -8.51
C GLN A 76 9.51 10.34 -8.53
N TYR A 77 8.57 9.53 -8.06
CA TYR A 77 8.67 8.07 -8.04
C TYR A 77 7.30 7.44 -7.86
N TYR A 78 7.24 6.11 -8.01
CA TYR A 78 6.05 5.35 -7.72
C TYR A 78 6.09 4.75 -6.31
N LEU A 79 4.92 4.73 -5.66
CA LEU A 79 4.66 3.88 -4.51
C LEU A 79 3.51 2.95 -4.84
N TYR A 80 3.75 1.64 -4.79
CA TYR A 80 2.67 0.66 -4.90
C TYR A 80 2.44 -0.07 -3.58
N MET A 81 1.22 -0.57 -3.38
CA MET A 81 0.80 -1.22 -2.14
C MET A 81 -0.43 -2.11 -2.34
N PHE A 82 -0.66 -2.97 -1.35
CA PHE A 82 -1.93 -3.68 -1.17
C PHE A 82 -2.82 -2.81 -0.28
N ASP A 83 -3.86 -2.19 -0.84
CA ASP A 83 -4.94 -1.57 -0.07
C ASP A 83 -5.92 -2.63 0.39
N ASN A 84 -5.85 -2.99 1.67
CA ASN A 84 -6.79 -3.95 2.27
C ASN A 84 -8.23 -3.48 2.19
N ASN A 85 -8.47 -2.18 2.00
CA ASN A 85 -9.81 -1.56 1.99
C ASN A 85 -10.56 -1.85 3.31
N TYR A 86 -9.83 -1.96 4.42
CA TYR A 86 -10.36 -2.26 5.74
C TYR A 86 -10.14 -1.10 6.73
N GLY A 87 -11.19 -0.34 6.97
CA GLY A 87 -11.20 0.80 7.88
C GLY A 87 -11.40 0.36 9.32
N LYS A 88 -10.30 0.27 10.08
CA LYS A 88 -10.32 0.07 11.54
C LYS A 88 -9.07 0.65 12.20
N SER A 89 -9.29 1.52 13.17
CA SER A 89 -8.25 2.06 14.05
C SER A 89 -8.61 1.74 15.49
N ASN A 90 -7.77 0.98 16.20
CA ASN A 90 -8.03 0.66 17.62
C ASN A 90 -7.68 1.86 18.51
N THR A 91 -6.68 2.63 18.09
CA THR A 91 -6.23 3.84 18.77
C THR A 91 -7.17 5.03 18.57
N ARG A 92 -7.98 5.02 17.51
CA ARG A 92 -9.01 6.04 17.24
C ARG A 92 -10.35 5.37 16.88
N PRO A 93 -11.01 4.73 17.86
CA PRO A 93 -12.23 3.96 17.62
C PRO A 93 -13.41 4.81 17.15
N ASP A 94 -13.40 6.11 17.44
CA ASP A 94 -14.48 7.05 17.09
C ASP A 94 -14.37 7.62 15.66
N TYR A 95 -13.30 7.31 14.92
CA TYR A 95 -13.17 7.77 13.53
C TYR A 95 -14.13 6.99 12.62
N ASP A 96 -15.08 7.70 12.01
CA ASP A 96 -16.03 7.11 11.07
C ASP A 96 -15.37 6.90 9.70
N TRP A 97 -14.80 5.72 9.50
CA TRP A 97 -14.22 5.32 8.22
C TRP A 97 -15.23 5.42 7.07
N THR A 98 -16.48 5.01 7.28
CA THR A 98 -17.48 4.93 6.21
C THR A 98 -17.94 6.30 5.71
N ALA A 99 -17.99 7.30 6.60
CA ALA A 99 -18.30 8.67 6.23
C ALA A 99 -17.13 9.37 5.49
N ASN A 100 -15.90 8.93 5.72
CA ASN A 100 -14.70 9.62 5.23
C ASN A 100 -14.03 8.92 4.04
N VAL A 101 -14.17 7.60 3.89
CA VAL A 101 -13.51 6.81 2.85
C VAL A 101 -14.54 6.03 2.05
N LYS A 102 -14.77 6.48 0.80
CA LYS A 102 -15.80 5.91 -0.07
C LYS A 102 -15.54 4.42 -0.36
N GLY A 103 -16.51 3.57 -0.06
CA GLY A 103 -16.44 2.13 -0.35
C GLY A 103 -15.50 1.33 0.56
N ILE A 104 -15.07 1.92 1.67
CA ILE A 104 -14.31 1.23 2.72
C ILE A 104 -15.14 0.09 3.34
N GLN A 105 -14.47 -1.01 3.68
CA GLN A 105 -15.07 -2.11 4.43
C GLN A 105 -14.71 -1.97 5.91
N THR A 106 -15.62 -2.29 6.82
CA THR A 106 -15.40 -2.26 8.28
C THR A 106 -15.57 -3.63 8.94
N SER A 107 -15.95 -4.65 8.16
CA SER A 107 -16.02 -6.04 8.61
C SER A 107 -14.70 -6.76 8.38
N PHE A 108 -14.22 -7.44 9.42
CA PHE A 108 -13.00 -8.25 9.32
C PHE A 108 -13.18 -9.46 8.41
N ALA A 109 -14.36 -10.10 8.44
CA ALA A 109 -14.62 -11.36 7.75
C ALA A 109 -15.23 -11.18 6.36
N THR A 110 -16.00 -10.12 6.16
CA THR A 110 -16.78 -9.88 4.94
C THR A 110 -16.40 -8.55 4.31
N GLY A 111 -16.31 -8.53 2.99
CA GLY A 111 -15.98 -7.35 2.20
C GLY A 111 -15.99 -7.69 0.72
N THR A 112 -16.12 -6.67 -0.12
CA THR A 112 -16.25 -6.84 -1.57
C THR A 112 -14.91 -7.14 -2.24
N HIS A 113 -13.93 -6.24 -2.06
CA HIS A 113 -12.60 -6.35 -2.64
C HIS A 113 -11.58 -5.55 -1.82
N SER A 114 -10.33 -5.99 -1.89
CA SER A 114 -9.15 -5.17 -1.62
C SER A 114 -8.61 -4.66 -2.96
N ARG A 115 -7.57 -3.83 -2.98
CA ARG A 115 -7.00 -3.32 -4.24
C ARG A 115 -5.48 -3.39 -4.26
N TYR A 116 -4.93 -3.57 -5.44
CA TYR A 116 -3.58 -3.10 -5.74
C TYR A 116 -3.68 -1.60 -6.09
N TYR A 117 -2.88 -0.74 -5.46
CA TYR A 117 -2.80 0.70 -5.74
C TYR A 117 -1.37 1.07 -6.13
N LYS A 118 -1.20 1.94 -7.15
CA LYS A 118 0.05 2.64 -7.51
C LYS A 118 -0.17 4.14 -7.47
N TYR A 119 0.62 4.82 -6.66
CA TYR A 119 0.70 6.29 -6.61
C TYR A 119 1.92 6.79 -7.36
N LEU A 120 1.76 7.87 -8.12
CA LEU A 120 2.86 8.77 -8.47
C LEU A 120 2.99 9.78 -7.32
N VAL A 121 4.16 9.84 -6.70
CA VAL A 121 4.50 10.83 -5.67
C VAL A 121 5.36 11.91 -6.30
N ASP A 122 5.10 13.17 -5.96
CA ASP A 122 5.93 14.32 -6.32
C ASP A 122 6.25 15.10 -5.04
N GLU A 123 7.48 14.94 -4.55
CA GLU A 123 7.95 15.59 -3.33
C GLU A 123 8.12 17.10 -3.51
N ASN A 124 8.52 17.55 -4.70
CA ASN A 124 8.73 18.97 -5.00
C ASN A 124 7.40 19.73 -5.00
N ALA A 125 6.37 19.15 -5.60
CA ALA A 125 5.02 19.72 -5.62
C ALA A 125 4.24 19.42 -4.32
N ARG A 126 4.77 18.55 -3.45
CA ARG A 126 4.08 17.98 -2.28
C ARG A 126 2.72 17.38 -2.61
N THR A 127 2.68 16.54 -3.65
CA THR A 127 1.46 15.89 -4.11
C THR A 127 1.60 14.39 -4.33
N TYR A 128 0.48 13.70 -4.40
CA TYR A 128 0.42 12.32 -4.89
C TYR A 128 -0.84 12.09 -5.73
N LYS A 129 -0.76 11.17 -6.69
CA LYS A 129 -1.87 10.82 -7.60
C LYS A 129 -1.99 9.31 -7.75
N LEU A 130 -3.20 8.78 -7.65
CA LEU A 130 -3.47 7.39 -8.06
C LEU A 130 -3.34 7.26 -9.58
N VAL A 131 -2.34 6.51 -10.03
CA VAL A 131 -2.07 6.29 -11.47
C VAL A 131 -2.51 4.91 -11.94
N LYS A 132 -2.64 3.95 -11.02
CA LYS A 132 -3.08 2.60 -11.35
C LYS A 132 -3.77 1.94 -10.17
N SER A 133 -4.82 1.17 -10.46
CA SER A 133 -5.51 0.37 -9.47
C SER A 133 -6.30 -0.75 -10.13
N PHE A 134 -6.41 -1.90 -9.47
CA PHE A 134 -7.38 -2.94 -9.78
C PHE A 134 -7.83 -3.69 -8.53
N ASN A 135 -9.01 -4.28 -8.60
CA ASN A 135 -9.60 -5.03 -7.49
C ASN A 135 -9.01 -6.43 -7.38
N VAL A 136 -8.81 -6.88 -6.15
CA VAL A 136 -8.34 -8.23 -5.81
C VAL A 136 -9.23 -8.82 -4.72
N PRO A 137 -9.23 -10.15 -4.50
CA PRO A 137 -10.05 -10.76 -3.46
C PRO A 137 -9.84 -10.08 -2.10
N TYR A 138 -10.95 -9.75 -1.44
CA TYR A 138 -10.93 -9.00 -0.19
C TYR A 138 -10.10 -9.68 0.89
N SER A 139 -9.14 -8.96 1.46
CA SER A 139 -8.31 -9.41 2.56
C SER A 139 -8.17 -8.29 3.58
N SER A 140 -8.76 -8.46 4.77
CA SER A 140 -8.91 -7.37 5.75
C SER A 140 -7.61 -7.00 6.46
N ILE A 141 -6.65 -7.93 6.52
CA ILE A 141 -5.32 -7.74 7.10
C ILE A 141 -4.29 -8.47 6.26
N VAL A 142 -3.01 -8.39 6.67
CA VAL A 142 -1.86 -9.02 6.01
C VAL A 142 -1.82 -8.65 4.52
N SER A 143 -1.33 -9.55 3.68
CA SER A 143 -1.34 -9.45 2.22
C SER A 143 -0.11 -8.74 1.67
N SER A 144 0.22 -9.05 0.43
CA SER A 144 1.32 -8.43 -0.30
C SER A 144 0.98 -8.24 -1.77
N VAL A 145 1.62 -7.25 -2.37
CA VAL A 145 1.75 -7.13 -3.82
C VAL A 145 3.22 -7.05 -4.21
N GLN A 146 3.55 -7.53 -5.40
CA GLN A 146 4.86 -7.40 -6.02
C GLN A 146 4.68 -7.24 -7.53
N GLU A 147 5.18 -6.14 -8.08
CA GLU A 147 5.33 -6.04 -9.53
C GLU A 147 6.49 -6.93 -9.99
N LEU A 148 6.26 -7.72 -11.04
CA LEU A 148 7.22 -8.65 -11.60
C LEU A 148 7.83 -8.05 -12.88
N GLY A 149 9.09 -8.38 -13.18
CA GLY A 149 9.83 -7.82 -14.33
C GLY A 149 9.24 -8.12 -15.71
N ASN A 150 8.23 -8.98 -15.81
CA ASN A 150 7.48 -9.27 -17.03
C ASN A 150 6.19 -8.42 -17.19
N GLY A 151 5.98 -7.42 -16.33
CA GLY A 151 4.81 -6.53 -16.38
C GLY A 151 3.53 -7.12 -15.74
N THR A 152 3.66 -8.21 -14.99
CA THR A 152 2.55 -8.79 -14.20
C THR A 152 2.67 -8.44 -12.72
N VAL A 153 1.59 -8.59 -11.97
CA VAL A 153 1.55 -8.31 -10.53
C VAL A 153 1.22 -9.59 -9.78
N LEU A 154 2.12 -10.02 -8.90
CA LEU A 154 1.85 -11.07 -7.92
C LEU A 154 1.11 -10.46 -6.73
N VAL A 155 -0.02 -11.05 -6.37
CA VAL A 155 -0.87 -10.59 -5.28
C VAL A 155 -1.17 -11.75 -4.34
N ASP A 156 -0.97 -11.53 -3.05
CA ASP A 156 -1.42 -12.40 -1.96
C ASP A 156 -2.60 -11.76 -1.24
N SER A 157 -3.80 -12.34 -1.35
CA SER A 157 -4.98 -12.00 -0.54
C SER A 157 -5.01 -12.88 0.70
N GLY A 158 -4.23 -12.50 1.71
CA GLY A 158 -3.83 -13.39 2.79
C GLY A 158 -4.95 -13.98 3.64
N THR A 159 -5.96 -13.20 4.06
CA THR A 159 -7.09 -13.74 4.85
C THR A 159 -8.05 -14.59 4.02
N LYS A 160 -7.91 -14.62 2.70
CA LYS A 160 -8.65 -15.54 1.81
C LYS A 160 -7.91 -16.84 1.56
N GLY A 161 -6.63 -16.93 1.93
CA GLY A 161 -5.83 -18.09 1.56
C GLY A 161 -5.54 -18.15 0.06
N LEU A 162 -5.60 -17.01 -0.64
CA LEU A 162 -5.47 -16.93 -2.10
C LEU A 162 -4.24 -16.10 -2.48
N PHE A 163 -3.45 -16.58 -3.44
CA PHE A 163 -2.48 -15.75 -4.13
C PHE A 163 -2.56 -16.01 -5.63
N GLY A 164 -2.15 -15.04 -6.45
CA GLY A 164 -2.28 -15.13 -7.90
C GLY A 164 -1.46 -14.08 -8.63
N VAL A 165 -1.28 -14.32 -9.93
CA VAL A 165 -0.63 -13.40 -10.85
C VAL A 165 -1.70 -12.73 -11.70
N TYR A 166 -1.62 -11.42 -11.81
CA TYR A 166 -2.55 -10.57 -12.54
C TYR A 166 -1.78 -9.85 -13.66
N SER A 167 -2.41 -9.66 -14.82
CA SER A 167 -1.89 -8.77 -15.84
C SER A 167 -1.86 -7.33 -15.36
N ASP A 168 -1.22 -6.46 -16.15
CA ASP A 168 -1.11 -5.03 -15.86
C ASP A 168 -2.47 -4.37 -15.59
N ASP A 169 -3.51 -4.75 -16.33
CA ASP A 169 -4.88 -4.23 -16.19
C ASP A 169 -5.69 -4.85 -15.04
N GLY A 170 -5.11 -5.81 -14.30
CA GLY A 170 -5.76 -6.51 -13.20
C GLY A 170 -6.58 -7.74 -13.59
N THR A 171 -6.47 -8.24 -14.83
CA THR A 171 -7.07 -9.52 -15.21
C THR A 171 -6.31 -10.69 -14.56
N PRO A 172 -6.98 -11.62 -13.85
CA PRO A 172 -6.30 -12.78 -13.26
C PRO A 172 -5.74 -13.70 -14.36
N ILE A 173 -4.43 -13.98 -14.31
CA ILE A 173 -3.76 -14.95 -15.20
C ILE A 173 -3.78 -16.34 -14.57
N SER A 174 -3.44 -16.41 -13.28
CA SER A 174 -3.43 -17.66 -12.50
C SER A 174 -3.65 -17.37 -11.02
N GLN A 175 -4.34 -18.28 -10.33
CA GLN A 175 -4.64 -18.14 -8.91
C GLN A 175 -4.55 -19.50 -8.22
N TRP A 176 -4.07 -19.49 -6.98
CA TRP A 176 -3.86 -20.67 -6.16
C TRP A 176 -4.43 -20.46 -4.76
N THR A 177 -4.86 -21.56 -4.15
CA THR A 177 -5.41 -21.59 -2.80
C THR A 177 -4.49 -22.40 -1.89
N MET A 178 -4.14 -21.86 -0.73
CA MET A 178 -3.34 -22.57 0.26
C MET A 178 -4.15 -23.69 0.94
N GLY A 179 -3.69 -24.93 0.82
CA GLY A 179 -4.38 -26.11 1.40
C GLY A 179 -4.06 -26.43 2.86
N LEU A 180 -2.86 -26.06 3.34
CA LEU A 180 -2.31 -26.53 4.63
C LEU A 180 -2.64 -25.64 5.84
N MET A 181 -2.74 -24.31 5.63
CA MET A 181 -3.21 -23.36 6.64
C MET A 181 -4.42 -22.61 6.10
N LYS A 182 -5.60 -22.91 6.64
CA LYS A 182 -6.88 -22.32 6.22
C LYS A 182 -7.10 -20.89 6.73
N ASN A 183 -6.19 -20.38 7.53
CA ASN A 183 -6.45 -19.23 8.38
C ASN A 183 -5.94 -17.94 7.72
N ILE A 184 -4.65 -17.90 7.34
CA ILE A 184 -3.95 -16.71 6.84
C ILE A 184 -2.71 -17.11 6.01
N ILE A 185 -2.52 -16.51 4.82
CA ILE A 185 -1.19 -16.35 4.20
C ILE A 185 -0.65 -14.99 4.63
N TYR A 186 0.59 -14.91 5.14
CA TYR A 186 1.12 -13.61 5.58
C TYR A 186 1.55 -12.75 4.40
N ARG A 187 2.45 -13.28 3.56
CA ARG A 187 2.95 -12.66 2.33
C ARG A 187 3.38 -13.74 1.34
N VAL A 188 3.29 -13.43 0.05
CA VAL A 188 3.91 -14.20 -1.05
C VAL A 188 4.77 -13.26 -1.89
N TYR A 189 5.98 -13.72 -2.19
CA TYR A 189 6.94 -13.03 -3.06
C TYR A 189 7.61 -14.04 -3.98
N GLN A 190 7.95 -13.59 -5.18
CA GLN A 190 8.75 -14.32 -6.14
C GLN A 190 10.15 -13.71 -6.20
N TYR A 191 11.16 -14.58 -6.13
CA TYR A 191 12.56 -14.24 -6.32
C TYR A 191 13.12 -15.11 -7.44
N ASP A 192 13.97 -14.54 -8.28
CA ASP A 192 14.70 -15.28 -9.31
C ASP A 192 15.95 -16.00 -8.76
N PHE A 193 16.30 -15.72 -7.49
CA PHE A 193 17.51 -16.20 -6.80
C PHE A 193 18.82 -15.83 -7.52
N SER A 194 18.80 -14.83 -8.41
CA SER A 194 19.99 -14.31 -9.07
C SER A 194 20.98 -13.80 -8.01
N GLY A 195 22.23 -14.25 -8.08
CA GLY A 195 23.29 -13.89 -7.11
C GLY A 195 23.16 -14.53 -5.72
N PHE A 196 22.14 -15.36 -5.47
CA PHE A 196 21.99 -16.05 -4.18
C PHE A 196 22.74 -17.40 -4.14
N TYR A 197 22.63 -18.20 -5.20
CA TYR A 197 23.23 -19.54 -5.21
C TYR A 197 24.63 -19.61 -5.84
N PHE A 198 25.06 -18.61 -6.60
CA PHE A 198 26.37 -18.62 -7.30
C PHE A 198 26.93 -17.21 -7.47
N ALA A 199 27.25 -16.55 -6.36
CA ALA A 199 28.06 -15.32 -6.37
C ALA A 199 29.51 -15.60 -6.81
#